data_AF-A0A820J6B3-F1
#
_entry.id   AF-A0A820J6B3-F1
#
_cell.length_a   1.000
_cell.length_b   1.000
_cell.length_c   1.000
_cell.angle_alpha   90.00
_cell.angle_beta   90.00
_cell.angle_gamma   90.00
#
_symmetry.space_group_name_H-M   'P 1'
#
loop_
_entity.id
_entity.type
_entity.pdbx_description
1 polymer ?
#
loop_
_entity_poly.entity_id
_entity_poly.type
_entity_poly.pdbx_seq_one_letter_code
_entity_poly.pdbx_strand_id
1 'polypeptide(L)'
;MQFESSSSEEQVTDDDVDSQVWSEIESESDAEFSEDHGMVNEVPANSEDTTINPIDCYRYFIPDEIISPMVRETNRYVEQHVETHKLTKRSKTLQWKPTTNEEKPNFLGIIIEM
;
A
#
# COMPACT_ATOMS: atom_id res chain seq x y z
N MET A 1 -13.91 12.09 45.34
CA MET A 1 -14.63 13.19 44.69
C MET A 1 -13.94 13.48 43.37
N GLN A 2 -14.73 13.67 42.33
CA GLN A 2 -14.40 13.56 40.92
C GLN A 2 -13.48 14.69 40.44
N PHE A 3 -12.55 14.36 39.52
CA PHE A 3 -11.94 15.34 38.62
C PHE A 3 -12.88 15.44 37.40
N GLU A 4 -13.58 16.56 37.29
CA GLU A 4 -14.37 16.88 36.09
C GLU A 4 -13.42 17.33 34.97
N SER A 5 -13.42 16.57 33.88
CA SER A 5 -12.70 16.88 32.65
C SER A 5 -13.57 17.86 31.85
N SER A 6 -13.19 19.12 31.79
CA SER A 6 -13.86 20.11 30.94
C SER A 6 -13.40 19.92 29.48
N SER A 7 -14.08 19.04 28.76
CA SER A 7 -13.94 18.88 27.32
C SER A 7 -14.61 20.07 26.64
N SER A 8 -13.81 20.87 25.92
CA SER A 8 -14.32 22.02 25.15
C SER A 8 -14.77 21.50 23.79
N GLU A 9 -16.05 21.20 23.64
CA GLU A 9 -16.64 20.88 22.34
C GLU A 9 -16.83 22.19 21.58
N GLU A 10 -15.91 22.50 20.68
CA GLU A 10 -16.13 23.54 19.66
C GLU A 10 -17.19 23.03 18.70
N GLN A 11 -18.38 23.63 18.75
CA GLN A 11 -19.45 23.40 17.79
C GLN A 11 -19.01 23.94 16.42
N VAL A 12 -18.65 23.03 15.53
CA VAL A 12 -18.51 23.31 14.11
C VAL A 12 -19.92 23.47 13.55
N THR A 13 -20.29 24.69 13.17
CA THR A 13 -21.57 24.98 12.51
C THR A 13 -21.50 24.47 11.06
N ASP A 14 -22.44 23.60 10.68
CA ASP A 14 -22.56 22.92 9.38
C ASP A 14 -22.85 23.83 8.16
N ASP A 15 -22.72 25.16 8.27
CA ASP A 15 -23.22 26.12 7.26
C ASP A 15 -22.14 26.72 6.32
N ASP A 16 -20.88 26.25 6.36
CA ASP A 16 -19.76 26.86 5.62
C ASP A 16 -19.01 25.90 4.67
N VAL A 17 -19.58 24.75 4.31
CA VAL A 17 -18.88 23.73 3.50
C VAL A 17 -19.30 23.71 2.02
N ASP A 18 -20.39 24.38 1.62
CA ASP A 18 -20.99 24.17 0.29
C ASP A 18 -20.70 25.26 -0.76
N SER A 19 -19.67 26.08 -0.54
CA SER A 19 -19.27 27.14 -1.49
C SER A 19 -17.98 26.84 -2.28
N GLN A 20 -17.31 25.70 -2.03
CA GLN A 20 -16.18 25.26 -2.86
C GLN A 20 -16.68 24.62 -4.16
N VAL A 21 -17.04 25.46 -5.11
CA VAL A 21 -17.28 25.06 -6.50
C VAL A 21 -15.94 24.68 -7.13
N TRP A 22 -15.79 23.42 -7.52
CA TRP A 22 -14.67 22.97 -8.33
C TRP A 22 -14.64 23.75 -9.65
N SER A 23 -13.61 24.55 -9.86
CA SER A 23 -13.38 25.27 -11.10
C SER A 23 -12.37 24.53 -11.99
N GLU A 24 -12.46 24.76 -13.30
CA GLU A 24 -11.46 24.31 -14.25
C GLU A 24 -10.11 24.98 -13.95
N ILE A 25 -9.04 24.19 -13.91
CA ILE A 25 -7.68 24.71 -13.73
C ILE A 25 -7.23 25.24 -15.09
N GLU A 26 -7.22 26.57 -15.24
CA GLU A 26 -6.53 27.20 -16.36
C GLU A 26 -5.03 26.93 -16.18
N SER A 27 -4.48 26.08 -17.06
CA SER A 27 -3.07 25.72 -17.03
C SER A 27 -2.22 26.91 -17.50
N GLU A 28 -1.84 27.78 -16.57
CA GLU A 28 -1.01 28.97 -16.84
C GLU A 28 0.49 28.77 -16.54
N SER A 29 0.99 27.54 -16.56
CA SER A 29 2.44 27.33 -16.46
C SER A 29 2.95 26.43 -17.57
N ASP A 30 3.54 27.06 -18.59
CA ASP A 30 4.56 26.48 -19.47
C ASP A 30 5.86 26.17 -18.70
N ALA A 31 5.75 25.72 -17.45
CA ALA A 31 6.89 25.32 -16.65
C ALA A 31 7.41 23.99 -17.23
N GLU A 32 8.35 24.07 -18.17
CA GLU A 32 9.11 22.92 -18.61
C GLU A 32 9.82 22.31 -17.41
N PHE A 33 9.46 21.07 -17.10
CA PHE A 33 10.13 20.28 -16.08
C PHE A 33 11.60 20.08 -16.49
N SER A 34 12.52 20.78 -15.82
CA SER A 34 13.95 20.81 -16.16
C SER A 34 14.81 19.84 -15.36
N GLU A 35 14.22 19.09 -14.43
CA GLU A 35 14.94 18.13 -13.63
C GLU A 35 15.17 16.82 -14.38
N ASP A 36 16.22 16.11 -13.95
CA ASP A 36 16.54 14.78 -14.47
C ASP A 36 15.40 13.83 -14.06
N HIS A 37 14.67 13.34 -15.06
CA HIS A 37 13.52 12.47 -14.89
C HIS A 37 13.93 11.04 -15.19
N GLY A 38 13.39 10.11 -14.41
CA GLY A 38 13.65 8.69 -14.59
C GLY A 38 14.33 8.08 -13.38
N MET A 39 14.95 6.94 -13.60
CA MET A 39 15.52 6.14 -12.52
C MET A 39 16.91 6.64 -12.15
N VAL A 40 17.14 6.90 -10.87
CA VAL A 40 18.44 7.34 -10.34
C VAL A 40 19.53 6.30 -10.59
N ASN A 41 19.16 5.02 -10.67
CA ASN A 41 20.04 3.91 -11.01
C ASN A 41 19.44 3.11 -12.18
N GLU A 42 20.31 2.55 -13.03
CA GLU A 42 19.88 1.62 -14.07
C GLU A 42 19.30 0.34 -13.46
N VAL A 43 18.22 -0.17 -14.05
CA VAL A 43 17.68 -1.49 -13.68
C VAL A 43 18.68 -2.55 -14.15
N PRO A 44 19.28 -3.34 -13.25
CA PRO A 44 20.13 -4.42 -13.68
C PRO A 44 19.28 -5.46 -14.41
N ALA A 45 19.63 -5.76 -15.66
CA ALA A 45 19.02 -6.87 -16.37
C ALA A 45 19.37 -8.18 -15.65
N ASN A 46 18.38 -8.97 -15.27
CA ASN A 46 18.62 -10.28 -14.66
C ASN A 46 18.92 -11.38 -15.70
N SER A 47 19.03 -11.02 -16.98
CA SER A 47 19.25 -11.96 -18.10
C SER A 47 20.64 -11.80 -18.72
N GLU A 48 21.21 -12.90 -19.21
CA GLU A 48 22.50 -12.91 -19.91
C GLU A 48 22.50 -12.06 -21.19
N ASP A 49 21.32 -11.74 -21.72
CA ASP A 49 21.13 -11.00 -22.98
C ASP A 49 21.11 -9.47 -22.79
N THR A 50 21.42 -8.96 -21.60
CA THR A 50 21.45 -7.50 -21.25
C THR A 50 20.10 -6.78 -21.51
N THR A 51 19.07 -7.50 -21.92
CA THR A 51 17.74 -6.96 -22.20
C THR A 51 16.96 -6.88 -20.90
N ILE A 52 16.47 -5.68 -20.60
CA ILE A 52 15.60 -5.41 -19.45
C ILE A 52 14.21 -5.96 -19.78
N ASN A 53 13.74 -6.93 -18.99
CA ASN A 53 12.39 -7.45 -19.08
C ASN A 53 11.46 -6.65 -18.15
N PRO A 54 10.14 -6.60 -18.42
CA PRO A 54 9.18 -5.95 -17.53
C PRO A 54 9.25 -6.45 -16.07
N ILE A 55 9.59 -7.73 -15.88
CA ILE A 55 9.77 -8.32 -14.55
C ILE A 55 10.98 -7.75 -13.79
N ASP A 56 12.01 -7.30 -14.50
CA ASP A 56 13.20 -6.69 -13.89
C ASP A 56 12.84 -5.33 -13.31
N CYS A 57 12.05 -4.52 -14.03
CA CYS A 57 11.50 -3.28 -13.53
C CYS A 57 10.58 -3.51 -12.32
N TYR A 58 9.68 -4.50 -12.40
CA TYR A 58 8.79 -4.86 -11.28
C TYR A 58 9.59 -5.20 -10.01
N ARG A 59 10.62 -6.04 -10.12
CA ARG A 59 11.47 -6.44 -8.98
C ARG A 59 12.33 -5.31 -8.46
N TYR A 60 12.69 -4.34 -9.31
CA TYR A 60 13.41 -3.15 -8.87
C TYR A 60 12.55 -2.29 -7.92
N PHE A 61 11.27 -2.08 -8.24
CA PHE A 61 10.38 -1.28 -7.39
C PHE A 61 9.84 -2.04 -6.18
N ILE A 62 9.68 -3.37 -6.31
CA ILE A 62 9.19 -4.24 -5.25
C ILE A 62 10.24 -5.32 -4.97
N PRO A 63 11.35 -4.95 -4.30
CA PRO A 63 12.42 -5.88 -4.00
C PRO A 63 12.07 -6.78 -2.81
N ASP A 64 12.90 -7.79 -2.56
CA ASP A 64 12.67 -8.79 -1.52
C ASP A 64 12.61 -8.20 -0.10
N GLU A 65 13.26 -7.05 0.11
CA GLU A 65 13.21 -6.27 1.36
C GLU A 65 11.82 -5.67 1.63
N ILE A 66 10.97 -5.53 0.60
CA ILE A 66 9.56 -5.15 0.74
C ILE A 66 8.70 -6.41 0.87
N ILE A 67 8.93 -7.42 0.03
CA ILE A 67 8.17 -8.67 0.04
C ILE A 67 8.28 -9.40 1.38
N SER A 68 9.48 -9.50 1.94
CA SER A 68 9.74 -10.29 3.15
C SER A 68 8.98 -9.75 4.37
N PRO A 69 9.00 -8.43 4.68
CA PRO A 69 8.10 -7.85 5.68
C PRO A 69 6.63 -8.12 5.38
N MET A 70 6.16 -7.94 4.14
CA MET A 70 4.75 -8.19 3.82
C MET A 70 4.33 -9.63 4.16
N VAL A 71 5.16 -10.62 3.84
CA VAL A 71 4.91 -12.02 4.16
C VAL A 71 4.91 -12.25 5.67
N ARG A 72 5.93 -11.76 6.38
CA ARG A 72 6.04 -11.87 7.85
C ARG A 72 4.82 -11.28 8.54
N GLU A 73 4.44 -10.07 8.16
CA GLU A 73 3.33 -9.33 8.76
C GLU A 73 1.98 -9.98 8.45
N THR A 74 1.80 -10.50 7.23
CA THR A 74 0.58 -11.26 6.86
C THR A 74 0.42 -12.49 7.75
N ASN A 75 1.49 -13.28 7.91
CA ASN A 75 1.43 -14.50 8.72
C ASN A 75 1.23 -14.18 10.21
N ARG A 76 1.95 -13.19 10.73
CA ARG A 76 1.77 -12.71 12.11
C ARG A 76 0.34 -12.25 12.38
N TYR A 77 -0.26 -11.51 11.46
CA TYR A 77 -1.64 -11.05 11.61
C TYR A 77 -2.62 -12.22 11.71
N VAL A 78 -2.44 -13.27 10.90
CA VAL A 78 -3.34 -14.43 10.95
C VAL A 78 -3.20 -15.19 12.28
N GLU A 79 -1.98 -15.39 12.76
CA GLU A 79 -1.72 -16.00 14.07
C GLU A 79 -2.44 -15.23 15.18
N GLN A 80 -2.23 -13.91 15.24
CA GLN A 80 -2.90 -13.03 16.20
C GLN A 80 -4.43 -13.08 16.06
N HIS A 81 -4.95 -13.11 14.83
CA HIS A 81 -6.37 -13.14 14.57
C HIS A 81 -7.00 -14.46 15.06
N VAL A 82 -6.34 -15.60 14.84
CA VAL A 82 -6.79 -16.92 15.32
C VAL A 82 -6.78 -16.98 16.86
N GLU A 83 -5.78 -16.40 17.52
CA GLU A 83 -5.67 -16.39 18.98
C GLU A 83 -6.68 -15.47 19.66
N THR A 84 -6.96 -14.31 19.06
CA THR A 84 -7.81 -13.27 19.68
C THR A 84 -9.29 -13.44 19.39
N HIS A 85 -9.67 -14.08 18.29
CA HIS A 85 -11.07 -14.17 17.86
C HIS A 85 -11.67 -15.57 18.07
N LYS A 86 -12.93 -15.62 18.51
CA LYS A 86 -13.69 -16.86 18.57
C LYS A 86 -14.15 -17.27 17.16
N LEU A 87 -13.38 -18.12 16.52
CA LEU A 87 -13.69 -18.64 15.18
C LEU A 87 -14.72 -19.77 15.25
N THR A 88 -15.64 -19.79 14.29
CA THR A 88 -16.58 -20.91 14.14
C THR A 88 -15.86 -22.14 13.58
N LYS A 89 -16.36 -23.36 13.87
CA LYS A 89 -15.75 -24.63 13.42
C LYS A 89 -15.59 -24.75 11.89
N ARG A 90 -16.32 -23.95 11.11
CA ARG A 90 -16.27 -23.93 9.64
C ARG A 90 -15.52 -22.71 9.08
N SER A 91 -14.86 -21.93 9.94
CA SER A 91 -14.10 -20.76 9.50
C SER A 91 -12.94 -21.19 8.60
N LYS A 92 -12.82 -20.55 7.43
CA LYS A 92 -11.68 -20.74 6.52
C LYS A 92 -10.36 -20.27 7.14
N THR A 93 -10.41 -19.33 8.08
CA THR A 93 -9.23 -18.87 8.82
C THR A 93 -8.55 -20.01 9.58
N LEU A 94 -9.30 -21.00 10.07
CA LEU A 94 -8.73 -22.20 10.72
C LEU A 94 -7.98 -23.12 9.76
N GLN A 95 -8.20 -22.96 8.45
CA GLN A 95 -7.54 -23.71 7.38
C GLN A 95 -6.47 -22.86 6.68
N TRP A 96 -6.17 -21.67 7.21
CA TRP A 96 -5.18 -20.78 6.63
C TRP A 96 -3.80 -21.45 6.57
N LYS A 97 -3.10 -21.23 5.47
CA LYS A 97 -1.72 -21.65 5.28
C LYS A 97 -0.83 -20.41 5.22
N PRO A 98 0.34 -20.42 5.89
CA PRO A 98 1.27 -19.30 5.83
C PRO A 98 1.61 -18.95 4.38
N THR A 99 1.59 -17.66 4.06
CA THR A 99 2.03 -17.13 2.77
C THR A 99 3.55 -17.23 2.66
N THR A 100 4.05 -17.44 1.44
CA THR A 100 5.49 -17.49 1.14
C THR A 100 5.99 -16.27 0.38
N ASN A 101 7.32 -16.08 0.35
CA ASN A 101 7.97 -15.06 -0.48
C ASN A 101 7.82 -15.32 -1.99
N GLU A 102 7.48 -16.54 -2.40
CA GLU A 102 7.21 -16.88 -3.80
C GLU A 102 5.77 -16.54 -4.21
N GLU A 103 4.82 -16.71 -3.28
CA GLU A 103 3.40 -16.43 -3.54
C GLU A 103 3.10 -14.94 -3.53
N LYS A 104 3.80 -14.15 -2.70
CA LYS A 104 3.50 -12.73 -2.51
C LYS A 104 3.71 -11.90 -3.79
N PRO A 105 4.79 -12.07 -4.58
CA PRO A 105 4.92 -11.40 -5.87
C PRO A 105 3.81 -11.77 -6.86
N ASN A 106 3.38 -13.03 -6.90
CA ASN A 106 2.29 -13.47 -7.78
C ASN A 106 0.97 -12.80 -7.40
N PHE A 107 0.69 -12.69 -6.10
CA PHE A 107 -0.48 -11.98 -5.59
C PHE A 107 -0.48 -10.51 -6.01
N LEU A 108 0.67 -9.82 -5.90
CA LEU A 108 0.80 -8.43 -6.34
C LEU A 108 0.68 -8.29 -7.87
N GLY A 109 1.21 -9.25 -8.63
CA GLY A 109 1.02 -9.30 -10.08
C GLY A 109 -0.46 -9.37 -10.48
N ILE A 110 -1.28 -10.14 -9.76
CA ILE A 110 -2.73 -10.18 -9.97
C ILE A 110 -3.38 -8.82 -9.68
N ILE A 111 -2.94 -8.09 -8.64
CA ILE A 111 -3.45 -6.76 -8.31
C ILE A 111 -3.14 -5.74 -9.42
N ILE A 112 -1.96 -5.83 -10.03
CA ILE A 112 -1.55 -4.91 -11.11
C ILE A 112 -2.37 -5.15 -12.38
N GLU A 113 -2.76 -6.39 -12.64
CA GLU A 113 -3.59 -6.77 -13.80
C GLU A 113 -5.07 -6.39 -13.62
N MET A 114 -5.56 -6.32 -12.38
CA MET A 114 -6.96 -6.00 -12.05
C MET A 114 -7.32 -4.54 -12.38
#